data_AF-A0A7C7AG24-F1
#
_entry.id   AF-A0A7C7AG24-F1
#
_cell.length_a   1.000
_cell.length_b   1.000
_cell.length_c   1.000
_cell.angle_alpha   90.00
_cell.angle_beta   90.00
_cell.angle_gamma   90.00
#
_symmetry.space_group_name_H-M   'P 1'
#
loop_
_entity.id
_entity.type
_entity.pdbx_description
1 polymer ?
#
loop_
_entity_poly.entity_id
_entity_poly.type
_entity_poly.pdbx_seq_one_letter_code
_entity_poly.pdbx_strand_id
1 'polypeptide(L)'
;MLTLEGTYSLVYKNILRAVNPLKKRVVKTECIVHKAINNQSLQILRNDGYFDVFNLMSIHIDEINAGVVWADQDLKSSNHFYSPKTKRGLYGNSNAKNECESYYNRAINEFLLGNKKEGMFYLGAACHLVQDVTIPQHANVRLLDNHRSFENWIIRMHRR
;
A
#
# COMPACT_ATOMS: atom_id res chain seq x y z
N MET A 1 16.52 -24.16 -9.05
CA MET A 1 16.18 -23.18 -7.99
C MET A 1 14.90 -22.38 -8.29
N LEU A 2 14.57 -22.10 -9.56
CA LEU A 2 13.32 -21.42 -9.99
C LEU A 2 12.01 -22.22 -9.76
N THR A 3 12.08 -23.55 -9.65
CA THR A 3 10.90 -24.42 -9.60
C THR A 3 10.20 -24.43 -8.24
N LEU A 4 10.95 -24.55 -7.13
CA LEU A 4 10.40 -24.52 -5.77
C LEU A 4 9.76 -23.16 -5.43
N GLU A 5 10.41 -22.08 -5.83
CA GLU A 5 9.92 -20.72 -5.62
C GLU A 5 8.65 -20.43 -6.44
N GLY A 6 8.60 -20.91 -7.69
CA GLY A 6 7.41 -20.84 -8.53
C GLY A 6 6.24 -21.66 -7.98
N THR A 7 6.48 -22.87 -7.49
CA THR A 7 5.44 -23.72 -6.88
C THR A 7 4.87 -23.11 -5.60
N TYR A 8 5.72 -22.55 -4.73
CA TYR A 8 5.26 -21.85 -3.53
C TYR A 8 4.37 -20.65 -3.88
N SER A 9 4.81 -19.81 -4.83
CA SER A 9 4.04 -18.65 -5.31
C SER A 9 2.67 -19.06 -5.84
N LEU A 10 2.61 -20.15 -6.61
CA LEU A 10 1.37 -20.67 -7.18
C LEU A 10 0.40 -21.16 -6.10
N VAL A 11 0.88 -21.96 -5.14
CA VAL A 11 0.08 -22.46 -4.02
C VAL A 11 -0.44 -21.29 -3.18
N TYR A 12 0.43 -20.34 -2.83
CA TYR A 12 0.07 -19.16 -2.06
C TYR A 12 -0.99 -18.31 -2.75
N LYS A 13 -0.83 -18.02 -4.05
CA LYS A 13 -1.83 -17.27 -4.83
C LYS A 13 -3.17 -17.99 -4.92
N ASN A 14 -3.17 -19.32 -5.00
CA ASN A 14 -4.40 -20.11 -5.00
C ASN A 14 -5.13 -20.08 -3.64
N ILE A 15 -4.38 -20.10 -2.53
CA ILE A 15 -4.94 -19.89 -1.18
C ILE A 15 -5.55 -18.49 -1.09
N LEU A 16 -4.81 -17.45 -1.52
CA LEU A 16 -5.31 -16.07 -1.53
C LEU A 16 -6.58 -15.90 -2.37
N ARG A 17 -6.68 -16.58 -3.52
CA ARG A 17 -7.90 -16.60 -4.36
C ARG A 17 -9.09 -17.20 -3.62
N ALA A 18 -8.90 -18.30 -2.90
CA ALA A 18 -9.97 -18.97 -2.17
C ALA A 18 -10.54 -18.11 -1.02
N VAL A 19 -9.68 -17.31 -0.35
CA VAL A 19 -10.09 -16.45 0.78
C VAL A 19 -10.47 -15.02 0.37
N ASN A 20 -10.43 -14.70 -0.93
CA ASN A 20 -10.61 -13.34 -1.46
C ASN A 20 -11.90 -12.61 -1.01
N PRO A 21 -13.08 -13.27 -0.86
CA PRO A 21 -14.29 -12.60 -0.38
C PRO A 21 -14.16 -12.03 1.06
N LEU A 22 -13.49 -12.77 1.95
CA LEU A 22 -13.23 -12.32 3.32
C LEU A 22 -12.15 -11.23 3.34
N LYS A 23 -11.11 -11.39 2.50
CA LYS A 23 -10.06 -10.40 2.30
C LYS A 23 -10.62 -9.04 1.88
N LYS A 24 -11.55 -9.00 0.93
CA LYS A 24 -12.15 -7.74 0.44
C LYS A 24 -12.80 -6.88 1.54
N ARG A 25 -13.34 -7.49 2.60
CA ARG A 25 -13.91 -6.74 3.74
C ARG A 25 -12.82 -6.13 4.62
N VAL A 26 -11.70 -6.83 4.79
CA VAL A 26 -10.55 -6.38 5.58
C VAL A 26 -9.80 -5.27 4.86
N VAL A 27 -9.50 -5.45 3.57
CA VAL A 27 -8.91 -4.43 2.67
C VAL A 27 -9.70 -3.13 2.74
N LYS A 28 -11.04 -3.18 2.62
CA LYS A 28 -11.89 -1.98 2.76
C LYS A 28 -11.69 -1.24 4.08
N THR A 29 -11.27 -1.93 5.13
CA THR A 29 -11.12 -1.37 6.47
C THR A 29 -9.70 -0.84 6.70
N GLU A 30 -8.65 -1.55 6.28
CA GLU A 30 -7.26 -1.05 6.27
C GLU A 30 -7.14 0.23 5.45
N CYS A 31 -7.77 0.26 4.27
CA CYS A 31 -7.80 1.45 3.42
C CYS A 31 -8.35 2.71 4.13
N ILE A 32 -9.17 2.58 5.17
CA ILE A 32 -9.65 3.75 5.94
C ILE A 32 -8.49 4.41 6.67
N VAL A 33 -7.59 3.62 7.27
CA VAL A 33 -6.42 4.11 8.00
C VAL A 33 -5.44 4.77 7.03
N HIS A 34 -5.15 4.14 5.88
CA HIS A 34 -4.28 4.73 4.86
C HIS A 34 -4.82 6.07 4.32
N LYS A 35 -6.13 6.14 4.04
CA LYS A 35 -6.78 7.41 3.67
C LYS A 35 -6.67 8.47 4.77
N ALA A 36 -6.80 8.07 6.04
CA ALA A 36 -6.63 8.99 7.16
C ALA A 36 -5.20 9.51 7.26
N ILE A 37 -4.19 8.66 7.03
CA ILE A 37 -2.77 9.07 6.97
C ILE A 37 -2.57 10.11 5.87
N ASN A 38 -3.11 9.89 4.66
CA ASN A 38 -3.02 10.88 3.57
C ASN A 38 -3.66 12.23 3.93
N ASN A 39 -4.87 12.20 4.49
CA ASN A 39 -5.56 13.43 4.91
C ASN A 39 -4.81 14.16 6.04
N GLN A 40 -4.25 13.43 7.00
CA GLN A 40 -3.41 14.01 8.04
C GLN A 40 -2.13 14.60 7.45
N SER A 41 -1.56 13.97 6.42
CA SER A 41 -0.36 14.46 5.73
C SER A 41 -0.62 15.79 5.02
N LEU A 42 -1.82 16.01 4.47
CA LEU A 42 -2.21 17.34 3.96
C LEU A 42 -2.21 18.40 5.06
N GLN A 43 -2.75 18.09 6.24
CA GLN A 43 -2.74 19.06 7.35
C GLN A 43 -1.32 19.37 7.82
N ILE A 44 -0.43 18.37 7.86
CA ILE A 44 0.98 18.58 8.18
C ILE A 44 1.63 19.51 7.15
N LEU A 45 1.46 19.24 5.85
CA LEU A 45 2.00 20.11 4.78
C LEU A 45 1.53 21.56 4.93
N ARG A 46 0.25 21.77 5.26
CA ARG A 46 -0.31 23.11 5.49
C ARG A 46 0.31 23.79 6.72
N ASN A 47 0.40 23.07 7.82
CA ASN A 47 0.92 23.60 9.09
C ASN A 47 2.42 23.93 9.01
N ASP A 48 3.16 23.16 8.21
CA ASP A 48 4.59 23.37 7.96
C ASP A 48 4.85 24.48 6.91
N GLY A 49 3.80 25.11 6.36
CA GLY A 49 3.91 26.23 5.43
C GLY A 49 4.11 25.84 3.96
N TYR A 50 4.01 24.57 3.60
CA TYR A 50 4.07 24.08 2.21
C TYR A 50 2.74 24.28 1.47
N PHE A 51 2.25 25.52 1.41
CA PHE A 51 0.92 25.83 0.88
C PHE A 51 0.72 25.44 -0.59
N ASP A 52 1.73 25.61 -1.44
CA ASP A 52 1.64 25.23 -2.86
C ASP A 52 1.45 23.72 -3.03
N VAL A 53 2.21 22.92 -2.25
CA VAL A 53 2.10 21.46 -2.25
C VAL A 53 0.77 21.03 -1.65
N PHE A 54 0.37 21.63 -0.52
CA PHE A 54 -0.94 21.39 0.09
C PHE A 54 -2.08 21.64 -0.90
N ASN A 55 -2.06 22.77 -1.60
CA ASN A 55 -3.10 23.13 -2.58
C ASN A 55 -3.14 22.12 -3.74
N LEU A 56 -1.98 21.78 -4.31
CA LEU A 56 -1.89 20.79 -5.39
C LEU A 56 -2.42 19.41 -4.95
N MET A 57 -1.96 18.93 -3.80
CA MET A 57 -2.33 17.60 -3.30
C MET A 57 -3.79 17.55 -2.86
N SER A 58 -4.33 18.64 -2.29
CA SER A 58 -5.73 18.74 -1.87
C SER A 58 -6.69 18.64 -3.06
N ILE A 59 -6.33 19.20 -4.22
CA ILE A 59 -7.13 19.07 -5.46
C ILE A 59 -7.23 17.60 -5.91
N HIS A 60 -6.20 16.80 -5.62
CA HIS A 60 -6.07 15.43 -6.09
C HIS A 60 -6.25 14.35 -5.02
N ILE A 61 -6.72 14.74 -3.82
CA ILE A 61 -6.78 13.82 -2.67
C ILE A 61 -7.69 12.61 -2.93
N ASP A 62 -8.73 12.77 -3.74
CA ASP A 62 -9.62 11.66 -4.12
C ASP A 62 -8.91 10.65 -5.03
N GLU A 63 -8.12 11.12 -6.00
CA GLU A 63 -7.31 10.24 -6.85
C GLU A 63 -6.20 9.53 -6.05
N ILE A 64 -5.52 10.25 -5.16
CA ILE A 64 -4.51 9.67 -4.25
C ILE A 64 -5.14 8.57 -3.38
N ASN A 65 -6.30 8.85 -2.78
CA ASN A 65 -7.01 7.88 -1.95
C ASN A 65 -7.56 6.69 -2.74
N ALA A 66 -7.95 6.90 -4.00
CA ALA A 66 -8.35 5.79 -4.88
C ALA A 66 -7.16 4.88 -5.20
N GLY A 67 -5.97 5.44 -5.43
CA GLY A 67 -4.72 4.71 -5.65
C GLY A 67 -4.33 3.85 -4.45
N VAL A 68 -4.42 4.42 -3.25
CA VAL A 68 -4.23 3.68 -1.99
C VAL A 68 -5.15 2.46 -1.93
N VAL A 69 -6.45 2.67 -2.15
CA VAL A 69 -7.45 1.59 -2.06
C VAL A 69 -7.22 0.51 -3.13
N TRP A 70 -6.71 0.89 -4.30
CA TRP A 70 -6.45 -0.03 -5.40
C TRP A 70 -5.22 -0.91 -5.21
N ALA A 71 -4.18 -0.38 -4.54
CA ALA A 71 -2.93 -1.10 -4.27
C ALA A 71 -3.19 -2.38 -3.46
N ASP A 72 -4.14 -2.35 -2.53
CA ASP A 72 -4.44 -3.45 -1.63
C ASP A 72 -5.49 -4.47 -2.15
N GLN A 73 -5.97 -4.27 -3.38
CA GLN A 73 -6.94 -5.18 -4.00
C GLN A 73 -6.29 -6.41 -4.65
N ASP A 74 -7.04 -7.51 -4.65
CA ASP A 74 -6.72 -8.77 -5.33
C ASP A 74 -5.42 -9.42 -4.84
N LEU A 75 -4.62 -9.99 -5.73
CA LEU A 75 -3.39 -10.70 -5.37
C LEU A 75 -2.21 -9.76 -5.07
N LYS A 76 -2.37 -8.44 -5.23
CA LYS A 76 -1.26 -7.46 -5.10
C LYS A 76 -0.65 -7.44 -3.70
N SER A 77 -1.45 -7.70 -2.66
CA SER A 77 -0.97 -7.74 -1.28
C SER A 77 0.16 -8.76 -1.04
N SER A 78 0.37 -9.74 -1.93
CA SER A 78 1.53 -10.64 -1.86
C SER A 78 2.87 -9.92 -1.98
N ASN A 79 2.87 -8.70 -2.51
CA ASN A 79 4.06 -7.91 -2.75
C ASN A 79 4.27 -6.80 -1.70
N HIS A 80 3.42 -6.68 -0.68
CA HIS A 80 3.45 -5.55 0.27
C HIS A 80 4.49 -5.70 1.40
N PHE A 81 5.28 -6.75 1.35
CA PHE A 81 6.27 -7.08 2.38
C PHE A 81 7.66 -6.67 1.91
N TYR A 82 8.46 -6.13 2.83
CA TYR A 82 9.86 -5.84 2.60
C TYR A 82 10.65 -5.82 3.91
N SER A 83 11.65 -6.70 4.02
CA SER A 83 12.61 -6.62 5.12
C SER A 83 13.83 -5.79 4.72
N PRO A 84 14.16 -4.71 5.44
CA PRO A 84 15.39 -3.95 5.19
C PRO A 84 16.66 -4.76 5.50
N LYS A 85 16.56 -5.77 6.37
CA LYS A 85 17.69 -6.65 6.73
C LYS A 85 18.03 -7.63 5.60
N THR A 86 17.03 -8.29 5.03
CA THR A 86 17.25 -9.31 3.98
C THR A 86 17.12 -8.74 2.57
N LYS A 87 16.59 -7.51 2.43
CA LYS A 87 16.25 -6.84 1.17
C LYS A 87 15.25 -7.65 0.33
N ARG A 88 14.37 -8.42 0.97
CA ARG A 88 13.39 -9.31 0.31
C ARG A 88 11.98 -9.14 0.87
N GLY A 89 10.98 -9.45 0.04
CA GLY A 89 9.59 -9.62 0.45
C GLY A 89 9.22 -11.08 0.67
N LEU A 90 7.94 -11.43 0.52
CA LEU A 90 7.48 -12.82 0.60
C LEU A 90 8.17 -13.69 -0.47
N TYR A 91 8.57 -14.89 -0.08
CA TYR A 91 9.23 -15.84 -0.98
C TYR A 91 8.36 -16.10 -2.24
N GLY A 92 8.98 -16.09 -3.43
CA GLY A 92 8.27 -16.27 -4.71
C GLY A 92 7.36 -15.13 -5.15
N ASN A 93 7.50 -13.94 -4.55
CA ASN A 93 6.77 -12.73 -4.93
C ASN A 93 7.72 -11.56 -5.13
N SER A 94 7.20 -10.45 -5.67
CA SER A 94 7.90 -9.16 -5.65
C SER A 94 7.96 -8.63 -4.21
N ASN A 95 8.40 -7.39 -4.01
CA ASN A 95 8.51 -6.81 -2.68
C ASN A 95 8.05 -5.35 -2.68
N ALA A 96 7.74 -4.83 -1.49
CA ALA A 96 7.08 -3.52 -1.34
C ALA A 96 7.93 -2.40 -1.94
N LYS A 97 9.25 -2.51 -1.83
CA LYS A 97 10.19 -1.54 -2.41
C LYS A 97 10.08 -1.51 -3.94
N ASN A 98 10.18 -2.66 -4.60
CA ASN A 98 10.11 -2.74 -6.06
C ASN A 98 8.76 -2.23 -6.61
N GLU A 99 7.65 -2.62 -5.96
CA GLU A 99 6.32 -2.14 -6.36
C GLU A 99 6.18 -0.63 -6.11
N CYS A 100 6.70 -0.11 -5.00
CA CYS A 100 6.66 1.31 -4.67
C CYS A 100 7.46 2.13 -5.69
N GLU A 101 8.67 1.69 -6.06
CA GLU A 101 9.49 2.33 -7.10
C GLU A 101 8.76 2.31 -8.45
N SER A 102 8.12 1.18 -8.80
CA SER A 102 7.34 1.07 -10.04
C SER A 102 6.17 2.06 -10.10
N TYR A 103 5.36 2.12 -9.04
CA TYR A 103 4.23 3.04 -8.95
C TYR A 103 4.68 4.51 -8.91
N TYR A 104 5.73 4.82 -8.14
CA TYR A 104 6.24 6.18 -8.05
C TYR A 104 6.81 6.68 -9.39
N ASN A 105 7.56 5.84 -10.11
CA ASN A 105 8.06 6.19 -11.44
C ASN A 105 6.90 6.41 -12.43
N ARG A 106 5.86 5.57 -12.35
CA ARG A 106 4.65 5.77 -13.16
C ARG A 106 3.92 7.06 -12.79
N ALA A 107 3.81 7.38 -11.50
CA ALA A 107 3.21 8.61 -11.02
C ALA A 107 3.88 9.84 -11.63
N ILE A 108 5.22 9.88 -11.60
CA ILE A 108 6.01 10.96 -12.21
C ILE A 108 5.76 11.04 -13.71
N ASN A 109 5.87 9.91 -14.42
CA ASN A 109 5.72 9.89 -15.88
C ASN A 109 4.34 10.40 -16.31
N GLU A 110 3.27 9.90 -15.71
CA GLU A 110 1.89 10.33 -16.02
C GLU A 110 1.69 11.82 -15.69
N PHE A 111 2.22 12.29 -14.55
CA PHE A 111 2.13 13.69 -14.17
C PHE A 111 2.85 14.62 -15.17
N LEU A 112 4.05 14.24 -15.61
CA LEU A 112 4.83 15.00 -16.60
C LEU A 112 4.20 14.98 -18.00
N LEU A 113 3.50 13.89 -18.36
CA LEU A 113 2.73 13.80 -19.61
C LEU A 113 1.42 14.60 -19.58
N GLY A 114 1.08 15.23 -18.44
CA GLY A 114 -0.15 16.00 -18.26
C GLY A 114 -1.34 15.19 -17.74
N ASN A 115 -1.18 13.86 -17.59
CA ASN A 115 -2.18 12.95 -17.01
C ASN A 115 -2.18 13.04 -15.48
N LYS A 116 -2.35 14.25 -14.93
CA LYS A 116 -2.14 14.54 -13.50
C LYS A 116 -2.95 13.65 -12.56
N LYS A 117 -4.21 13.37 -12.90
CA LYS A 117 -5.09 12.48 -12.12
C LYS A 117 -4.55 11.06 -12.00
N GLU A 118 -4.10 10.50 -13.12
CA GLU A 118 -3.50 9.16 -13.16
C GLU A 118 -2.15 9.15 -12.42
N GLY A 119 -1.36 10.22 -12.58
CA GLY A 119 -0.13 10.41 -11.81
C GLY A 119 -0.38 10.40 -10.29
N MET A 120 -1.38 11.15 -9.84
CA MET A 120 -1.76 11.23 -8.42
C MET A 120 -2.36 9.91 -7.90
N PHE A 121 -3.07 9.17 -8.75
CA PHE A 121 -3.51 7.81 -8.44
C PHE A 121 -2.32 6.88 -8.17
N TYR A 122 -1.31 6.83 -9.04
CA TYR A 122 -0.14 5.99 -8.77
C TYR A 122 0.72 6.50 -7.61
N LEU A 123 0.73 7.81 -7.36
CA LEU A 123 1.35 8.36 -6.15
C LEU A 123 0.68 7.78 -4.90
N GLY A 124 -0.66 7.74 -4.88
CA GLY A 124 -1.44 7.09 -3.83
C GLY A 124 -1.08 5.61 -3.66
N ALA A 125 -0.95 4.86 -4.76
CA ALA A 125 -0.54 3.46 -4.71
C ALA A 125 0.88 3.26 -4.15
N ALA A 126 1.82 4.18 -4.44
CA ALA A 126 3.14 4.18 -3.84
C ALA A 126 3.09 4.51 -2.33
N CYS A 127 2.30 5.53 -1.94
CA CYS A 127 2.09 5.89 -0.53
C CYS A 127 1.56 4.72 0.29
N HIS A 128 0.64 3.91 -0.27
CA HIS A 128 0.14 2.68 0.38
C HIS A 128 1.29 1.78 0.83
N LEU A 129 2.24 1.50 -0.06
CA LEU A 129 3.35 0.59 0.22
C LEU A 129 4.34 1.17 1.23
N VAL A 130 4.58 2.48 1.20
CA VAL A 130 5.38 3.18 2.23
C VAL A 130 4.71 3.07 3.60
N GLN A 131 3.40 3.23 3.65
CA GLN A 131 2.61 3.14 4.88
C GLN A 131 2.61 1.70 5.41
N ASP A 132 2.42 0.70 4.55
CA ASP A 132 2.45 -0.72 4.94
C ASP A 132 3.76 -1.09 5.63
N VAL A 133 4.91 -0.68 5.09
CA VAL A 133 6.21 -1.03 5.68
C VAL A 133 6.52 -0.29 6.99
N THR A 134 5.65 0.62 7.46
CA THR A 134 5.71 1.15 8.84
C THR A 134 5.11 0.18 9.86
N ILE A 135 4.35 -0.82 9.41
CA ILE A 135 3.77 -1.86 10.25
C ILE A 135 4.79 -2.99 10.42
N PRO A 136 5.13 -3.39 11.66
CA PRO A 136 6.18 -4.38 11.92
C PRO A 136 5.99 -5.72 11.20
N GLN A 137 4.76 -6.15 10.96
CA GLN A 137 4.45 -7.41 10.27
C GLN A 137 4.84 -7.37 8.78
N HIS A 138 4.57 -6.25 8.10
CA HIS A 138 4.97 -6.02 6.70
C HIS A 138 6.50 -5.88 6.57
N ALA A 139 7.13 -5.19 7.54
CA ALA A 139 8.58 -5.00 7.57
C ALA A 139 9.39 -6.25 7.98
N ASN A 140 8.80 -7.17 8.75
CA ASN A 140 9.45 -8.42 9.16
C ASN A 140 9.04 -9.62 8.31
N VAL A 141 8.21 -9.43 7.28
CA VAL A 141 7.73 -10.50 6.38
C VAL A 141 6.99 -11.59 7.17
N ARG A 142 6.14 -11.18 8.13
CA ARG A 142 5.40 -12.08 9.02
C ARG A 142 3.90 -11.98 8.77
N LEU A 143 3.37 -12.92 7.99
CA LEU A 143 1.95 -12.96 7.60
C LEU A 143 1.01 -13.43 8.73
N LEU A 144 1.48 -14.36 9.58
CA LEU A 144 0.63 -15.13 10.50
C LEU A 144 0.72 -14.68 11.98
N ASP A 145 1.62 -13.74 12.31
CA ASP A 145 1.84 -13.28 13.68
C ASP A 145 0.87 -12.17 14.08
N ASN A 146 -0.39 -12.52 14.32
CA ASN A 146 -1.42 -11.60 14.82
C ASN A 146 -1.61 -10.30 14.00
N HIS A 147 -1.14 -10.29 12.76
CA HIS A 147 -1.16 -9.17 11.81
C HIS A 147 -2.57 -8.55 11.74
N ARG A 148 -3.55 -9.42 11.48
CA ARG A 148 -4.98 -9.07 11.48
C ARG A 148 -5.49 -8.48 12.80
N SER A 149 -5.09 -9.04 13.94
CA SER A 149 -5.57 -8.58 15.25
C SER A 149 -5.05 -7.18 15.56
N PHE A 150 -3.82 -6.89 15.15
CA PHE A 150 -3.17 -5.60 15.30
C PHE A 150 -3.81 -4.52 14.41
N GLU A 151 -4.01 -4.81 13.12
CA GLU A 151 -4.66 -3.87 12.20
C GLU A 151 -6.09 -3.54 12.65
N ASN A 152 -6.87 -4.55 13.06
CA ASN A 152 -8.22 -4.32 13.60
C ASN A 152 -8.20 -3.50 14.90
N TRP A 153 -7.15 -3.59 15.71
CA TRP A 153 -7.00 -2.73 16.89
C TRP A 153 -6.72 -1.28 16.47
N ILE A 154 -5.81 -1.03 15.53
CA ILE A 154 -5.53 0.32 15.00
C ILE A 154 -6.82 0.96 14.47
N ILE A 155 -7.59 0.21 13.68
CA ILE A 155 -8.87 0.68 13.13
C ILE A 155 -9.84 1.09 14.24
N ARG A 156 -9.98 0.27 15.30
CA ARG A 156 -10.84 0.61 16.44
C ARG A 156 -10.38 1.88 17.15
N MET A 157 -9.06 2.07 17.27
CA MET A 157 -8.50 3.26 17.89
C MET A 157 -8.68 4.51 17.03
N HIS A 158 -8.59 4.39 15.71
CA HIS A 158 -8.79 5.51 14.78
C HIS A 158 -10.24 6.01 14.72
N ARG A 159 -11.21 5.12 14.96
CA ARG A 159 -12.66 5.46 14.96
C ARG A 159 -13.19 5.99 16.29
N ARG A 160 -12.36 6.03 17.34
CA ARG A 160 -12.71 6.61 18.64
C ARG A 160 -12.56 8.12 18.59
#